data_AF-A0A7J4I0K4-F1
#
_entry.id   AF-A0A7J4I0K4-F1
#
_cell.length_a   1.000
_cell.length_b   1.000
_cell.length_c   1.000
_cell.angle_alpha   90.00
_cell.angle_beta   90.00
_cell.angle_gamma   90.00
#
_symmetry.space_group_name_H-M   'P 1'
#
loop_
_entity.id
_entity.type
_entity.pdbx_description
1 polymer ?
#
loop_
_entity_poly.entity_id
_entity_poly.type
_entity_poly.pdbx_seq_one_letter_code
_entity_poly.pdbx_strand_id
1 'polypeptide(L)'
;MHEGEERVFSIVLVNQERERIPAYNWQLDGSDVSSASTYTYRPGFEDAGRHIITLQLNAEEQEELIRWEIDVQDVTIQNKPDLRIRNLKVLFPRQPRIGQQTFITFEIENKGKERAEGINWAFDPLHRNDELSQETIHSEELLQLNVD
;
A
#
# COMPACT_ATOMS: atom_id res chain seq x y z
N MET A 1 -11.38 -7.65 -1.27
CA MET A 1 -11.24 -7.99 0.17
C MET A 1 -10.10 -7.16 0.73
N HIS A 2 -9.92 -7.08 2.03
CA HIS A 2 -8.77 -6.42 2.65
C HIS A 2 -7.69 -7.43 3.01
N GLU A 3 -6.44 -6.99 3.09
CA GLU A 3 -5.37 -7.79 3.70
C GLU A 3 -5.76 -8.23 5.12
N GLY A 4 -5.34 -9.42 5.53
CA GLY A 4 -5.67 -10.00 6.82
C GLY A 4 -7.10 -10.56 6.93
N GLU A 5 -7.97 -10.33 5.95
CA GLU A 5 -9.27 -11.01 5.87
C GLU A 5 -9.11 -12.45 5.35
N GLU A 6 -10.14 -13.27 5.59
CA GLU A 6 -10.23 -14.60 5.00
C GLU A 6 -11.40 -14.69 4.01
N ARG A 7 -11.22 -15.48 2.95
CA ARG A 7 -12.30 -15.81 2.03
C ARG A 7 -12.27 -17.28 1.67
N VAL A 8 -13.41 -17.95 1.81
CA VAL A 8 -13.58 -19.36 1.46
C VAL A 8 -14.16 -19.47 0.06
N PHE A 9 -13.52 -20.29 -0.77
CA PHE A 9 -13.95 -20.68 -2.10
C PHE A 9 -14.42 -22.13 -2.08
N SER A 10 -15.58 -22.37 -2.68
CA SER A 10 -16.16 -23.68 -2.83
C SER A 10 -16.98 -23.71 -4.12
N ILE A 11 -17.22 -24.92 -4.62
CA ILE A 11 -18.14 -25.16 -5.72
C ILE A 11 -19.18 -26.19 -5.30
N VAL A 12 -20.36 -26.08 -5.89
CA VAL A 12 -21.40 -27.11 -5.78
C VAL A 12 -21.47 -27.82 -7.11
N LEU A 13 -21.14 -29.10 -7.12
CA LEU A 13 -21.30 -29.95 -8.28
C LEU A 13 -22.77 -30.40 -8.36
N VAL A 14 -23.51 -29.85 -9.32
CA VAL A 14 -24.87 -30.32 -9.61
C VAL A 14 -24.75 -31.46 -10.61
N ASN A 15 -24.92 -32.68 -10.11
CA ASN A 15 -24.73 -33.87 -10.91
C ASN A 15 -26.05 -34.25 -11.58
N GLN A 16 -26.07 -34.36 -12.92
CA GLN A 16 -27.19 -34.97 -13.62
C GLN A 16 -27.04 -36.49 -13.77
N GLU A 17 -25.83 -37.09 -13.84
CA GLU A 17 -25.68 -38.56 -14.04
C GLU A 17 -24.34 -39.28 -13.62
N ARG A 18 -23.37 -38.71 -12.88
CA ARG A 18 -22.02 -39.36 -12.68
C ARG A 18 -21.68 -39.85 -11.26
N GLU A 19 -21.41 -41.14 -11.08
CA GLU A 19 -21.06 -41.78 -9.79
C GLU A 19 -19.72 -41.36 -9.12
N ARG A 20 -18.95 -40.38 -9.65
CA ARG A 20 -17.61 -40.05 -9.13
C ARG A 20 -17.32 -38.56 -9.02
N ILE A 21 -16.67 -38.18 -7.91
CA ILE A 21 -16.23 -36.82 -7.59
C ILE A 21 -14.88 -36.55 -8.29
N PRO A 22 -14.73 -35.43 -9.03
CA PRO A 22 -13.46 -35.07 -9.67
C PRO A 22 -12.39 -34.70 -8.63
N ALA A 23 -11.12 -34.77 -9.04
CA ALA A 23 -10.03 -34.26 -8.21
C ALA A 23 -9.96 -32.72 -8.30
N TYR A 24 -9.71 -32.06 -7.18
CA TYR A 24 -9.58 -30.61 -7.08
C TYR A 24 -8.09 -30.23 -7.11
N ASN A 25 -7.76 -29.20 -7.88
CA ASN A 25 -6.47 -28.53 -7.80
C ASN A 25 -6.67 -27.01 -7.78
N TRP A 26 -6.48 -26.41 -6.61
CA TRP A 26 -6.54 -24.97 -6.42
C TRP A 26 -5.17 -24.35 -6.66
N GLN A 27 -5.17 -23.23 -7.38
CA GLN A 27 -4.00 -22.44 -7.68
C GLN A 27 -4.23 -20.98 -7.26
N LEU A 28 -3.22 -20.36 -6.66
CA LEU A 28 -3.12 -18.93 -6.44
C LEU A 28 -2.03 -18.39 -7.35
N ASP A 29 -2.37 -17.47 -8.24
CA ASP A 29 -1.45 -16.86 -9.21
C ASP A 29 -0.63 -17.88 -10.01
N GLY A 30 -1.28 -19.02 -10.33
CA GLY A 30 -0.69 -20.12 -11.07
C GLY A 30 0.13 -21.12 -10.24
N SER A 31 0.28 -20.91 -8.93
CA SER A 31 0.95 -21.84 -8.01
C SER A 31 -0.07 -22.73 -7.30
N ASP A 32 0.15 -24.05 -7.28
CA ASP A 32 -0.73 -24.99 -6.57
C ASP A 32 -0.72 -24.71 -5.05
N VAL A 33 -1.91 -24.60 -4.45
CA VAL A 33 -2.10 -24.23 -3.03
C VAL A 33 -2.96 -25.20 -2.24
N SER A 34 -3.81 -25.99 -2.89
CA SER A 34 -4.68 -26.97 -2.20
C SER A 34 -5.27 -28.00 -3.16
N SER A 35 -5.54 -29.20 -2.66
CA SER A 35 -6.33 -30.23 -3.35
C SER A 35 -7.64 -30.58 -2.63
N ALA A 36 -8.06 -29.78 -1.65
CA ALA A 36 -9.29 -29.97 -0.91
C ALA A 36 -10.51 -29.51 -1.72
N SER A 37 -11.71 -29.93 -1.33
CA SER A 37 -12.97 -29.49 -1.96
C SER A 37 -13.29 -28.01 -1.72
N THR A 38 -12.58 -27.37 -0.79
CA THR A 38 -12.64 -25.93 -0.51
C THR A 38 -11.23 -25.36 -0.42
N TYR A 39 -11.11 -24.06 -0.67
CA TYR A 39 -9.87 -23.31 -0.48
C TYR A 39 -10.15 -22.04 0.30
N THR A 40 -9.36 -21.82 1.36
CA THR A 40 -9.43 -20.60 2.16
C THR A 40 -8.24 -19.71 1.80
N TYR A 41 -8.51 -18.59 1.15
CA TYR A 41 -7.53 -17.57 0.84
C TYR A 41 -7.40 -16.59 2.02
N ARG A 42 -6.16 -16.31 2.43
CA ARG A 42 -5.80 -15.44 3.56
C ARG A 42 -4.60 -14.56 3.15
N PRO A 43 -4.81 -13.44 2.45
CA PRO A 43 -3.71 -12.52 2.11
C PRO A 43 -3.10 -11.93 3.38
N GLY A 44 -1.78 -11.88 3.42
CA GLY A 44 -1.01 -11.12 4.40
C GLY A 44 -0.99 -9.62 4.10
N PHE A 45 -0.31 -8.86 4.95
CA PHE A 45 -0.17 -7.39 4.85
C PHE A 45 0.86 -6.92 3.79
N GLU A 46 1.31 -7.84 2.94
CA GLU A 46 2.18 -7.56 1.79
C GLU A 46 1.57 -8.07 0.48
N ASP A 47 0.35 -8.62 0.54
CA ASP A 47 -0.35 -9.26 -0.58
C ASP A 47 -1.39 -8.31 -1.20
N ALA A 48 -1.19 -6.99 -1.09
CA ALA A 48 -2.05 -6.04 -1.78
C ALA A 48 -1.92 -6.16 -3.30
N GLY A 49 -3.06 -6.04 -4.00
CA GLY A 49 -3.14 -6.07 -5.45
C GLY A 49 -4.07 -7.13 -6.00
N ARG A 50 -3.92 -7.42 -7.30
CA ARG A 50 -4.77 -8.37 -8.01
C ARG A 50 -4.20 -9.78 -7.92
N HIS A 51 -5.02 -10.70 -7.44
CA HIS A 51 -4.75 -12.12 -7.37
C HIS A 51 -5.77 -12.92 -8.18
N ILE A 52 -5.33 -14.06 -8.71
CA ILE A 52 -6.17 -15.00 -9.47
C ILE A 52 -6.19 -16.32 -8.74
N ILE A 53 -7.37 -16.72 -8.27
CA ILE A 53 -7.62 -18.09 -7.80
C ILE A 53 -8.16 -18.90 -8.96
N THR A 54 -7.51 -20.01 -9.27
CA THR A 54 -7.98 -20.98 -10.26
C THR A 54 -8.30 -22.30 -9.57
N LEU A 55 -9.45 -22.89 -9.88
CA LEU A 55 -9.73 -24.29 -9.57
C LEU A 55 -9.72 -25.07 -10.87
N GLN A 56 -8.80 -26.03 -10.96
CA GLN A 56 -8.80 -27.06 -11.98
C GLN A 56 -9.49 -28.31 -11.44
N LEU A 57 -10.52 -28.76 -12.14
CA LEU A 57 -11.18 -30.03 -11.90
C LEU A 57 -10.68 -31.03 -12.93
N ASN A 58 -9.99 -32.06 -12.43
CA ASN A 58 -9.50 -33.15 -13.28
C ASN A 58 -10.52 -34.29 -13.25
N ALA A 59 -11.29 -34.42 -14.33
CA ALA A 59 -12.05 -35.61 -14.65
C ALA A 59 -11.32 -36.43 -15.73
N GLU A 60 -11.61 -37.74 -15.83
CA GLU A 60 -10.88 -38.66 -16.73
C GLU A 60 -10.86 -38.24 -18.21
N GLU A 61 -11.83 -37.43 -18.64
CA GLU A 61 -12.03 -37.08 -20.05
C GLU A 61 -12.05 -35.57 -20.32
N GLN A 62 -12.07 -34.73 -19.28
CA GLN A 62 -12.20 -33.29 -19.44
C GLN A 62 -11.60 -32.54 -18.26
N GLU A 63 -10.87 -31.48 -18.59
CA GLU A 63 -10.43 -30.49 -17.62
C GLU A 63 -11.42 -29.33 -17.62
N GLU A 64 -11.90 -28.96 -16.43
CA GLU A 64 -12.66 -27.73 -16.23
C GLU A 64 -11.86 -26.74 -15.39
N LEU A 65 -11.84 -25.48 -15.80
CA LEU A 65 -11.14 -24.39 -15.11
C LEU A 65 -12.14 -23.33 -14.66
N ILE A 66 -12.18 -23.08 -13.35
CA ILE A 66 -12.96 -22.00 -12.76
C ILE A 66 -11.99 -20.95 -12.23
N ARG A 67 -12.26 -19.67 -12.51
CA ARG A 67 -11.37 -18.56 -12.14
C ARG A 67 -12.11 -17.51 -11.36
N TRP A 68 -11.50 -17.05 -10.28
CA TRP A 68 -11.92 -15.88 -9.51
C TRP A 68 -10.80 -14.85 -9.52
N GLU A 69 -11.15 -13.62 -9.85
CA GLU A 69 -10.26 -12.47 -9.68
C GLU A 69 -10.58 -11.80 -8.34
N ILE A 70 -9.54 -11.53 -7.57
CA ILE A 70 -9.63 -10.90 -6.27
C ILE A 70 -8.75 -9.67 -6.29
N ASP A 71 -9.34 -8.55 -5.90
CA ASP A 71 -8.61 -7.34 -5.58
C ASP A 71 -8.44 -7.26 -4.05
N VAL A 72 -7.21 -7.33 -3.59
CA VAL A 72 -6.81 -7.21 -2.18
C VAL A 72 -6.39 -5.76 -1.93
N GLN A 73 -7.17 -5.09 -1.09
CA GLN A 73 -6.98 -3.70 -0.74
C GLN A 73 -5.95 -3.58 0.38
N ASP A 74 -4.88 -2.83 0.13
CA ASP A 74 -3.85 -2.50 1.11
C ASP A 74 -4.46 -1.70 2.28
N VAL A 75 -4.35 -2.24 3.49
CA VAL A 75 -4.76 -1.54 4.71
C VAL A 75 -3.58 -0.99 5.51
N THR A 76 -2.35 -1.40 5.17
CA THR A 76 -1.12 -0.91 5.79
C THR A 76 -0.80 0.53 5.41
N ILE A 77 -1.14 0.97 4.20
CA ILE A 77 -0.94 2.37 3.79
C ILE A 77 -1.71 3.36 4.68
N GLN A 78 -2.89 2.98 5.15
CA GLN A 78 -3.62 3.80 6.11
C GLN A 78 -2.98 3.75 7.50
N ASN A 79 -2.29 2.66 7.83
CA ASN A 79 -1.61 2.51 9.11
C ASN A 79 -0.20 3.07 9.10
N LYS A 80 0.29 3.72 8.04
CA LYS A 80 1.57 4.44 8.04
C LYS A 80 1.33 5.95 8.04
N PRO A 81 2.28 6.79 8.50
CA PRO A 81 2.17 8.23 8.33
C PRO A 81 2.15 8.62 6.85
N ASP A 82 1.21 9.48 6.44
CA ASP A 82 1.11 10.07 5.09
C ASP A 82 1.14 11.60 5.23
N LEU A 83 2.33 12.18 5.24
CA LEU A 83 2.54 13.61 5.45
C LEU A 83 2.41 14.39 4.15
N ARG A 84 1.59 15.45 4.16
CA ARG A 84 1.37 16.34 3.02
C ARG A 84 1.51 17.79 3.43
N ILE A 85 2.18 18.58 2.61
CA ILE A 85 2.22 20.03 2.77
C ILE A 85 0.87 20.60 2.32
N ARG A 86 0.13 21.18 3.25
CA ARG A 86 -1.17 21.81 2.99
C ARG A 86 -1.02 23.27 2.60
N ASN A 87 -0.06 23.95 3.19
CA ASN A 87 0.17 25.38 3.01
C ASN A 87 1.67 25.65 3.04
N LEU A 88 2.11 26.59 2.22
CA LEU A 88 3.47 27.10 2.23
C LEU A 88 3.38 28.61 1.98
N LYS A 89 3.88 29.41 2.91
CA LYS A 89 3.87 30.87 2.81
C LYS A 89 5.24 31.43 3.12
N VAL A 90 5.69 32.35 2.28
CA VAL A 90 6.81 33.23 2.60
C VAL A 90 6.27 34.35 3.48
N LEU A 91 6.74 34.41 4.72
CA LEU A 91 6.33 35.43 5.68
C LEU A 91 7.06 36.74 5.39
N PHE A 92 8.39 36.68 5.29
CA PHE A 92 9.22 37.88 5.06
C PHE A 92 10.65 37.52 4.61
N PRO A 93 11.26 38.31 3.71
CA PRO A 93 10.61 39.30 2.85
C PRO A 93 9.76 38.61 1.77
N ARG A 94 8.71 39.28 1.28
CA ARG A 94 7.88 38.74 0.17
C ARG A 94 8.65 38.65 -1.16
N GLN A 95 9.78 39.35 -1.26
CA GLN A 95 10.71 39.32 -2.40
C GLN A 95 12.13 39.09 -1.86
N PRO A 96 12.49 37.83 -1.58
CA PRO A 96 13.81 37.50 -1.04
C PRO A 96 14.92 37.84 -2.04
N ARG A 97 16.04 38.33 -1.50
CA ARG A 97 17.25 38.65 -2.25
C ARG A 97 18.38 37.71 -1.85
N ILE A 98 19.36 37.56 -2.73
CA ILE A 98 20.58 36.79 -2.43
C ILE A 98 21.24 37.38 -1.18
N GLY A 99 21.63 36.51 -0.24
CA GLY A 99 22.24 36.90 1.03
C GLY A 99 21.26 37.43 2.08
N GLN A 100 19.95 37.41 1.82
CA GLN A 100 18.93 37.87 2.76
C GLN A 100 18.24 36.70 3.47
N GLN A 101 18.12 36.79 4.80
CA GLN A 101 17.35 35.84 5.59
C GLN A 101 15.86 35.90 5.21
N THR A 102 15.26 34.74 4.99
CA THR A 102 13.85 34.58 4.62
C THR A 102 13.16 33.66 5.60
N PHE A 103 12.00 34.08 6.08
CA PHE A 103 11.14 33.31 6.95
C PHE A 103 10.00 32.73 6.14
N ILE A 104 9.84 31.41 6.22
CA ILE A 104 8.73 30.68 5.61
C ILE A 104 7.97 29.94 6.72
N THR A 105 6.68 29.72 6.49
CA THR A 105 5.87 28.80 7.29
C THR A 105 5.24 27.78 6.37
N PHE A 106 5.07 26.56 6.88
CA PHE A 106 4.29 25.53 6.23
C PHE A 106 3.38 24.84 7.22
N GLU A 107 2.22 24.41 6.74
CA GLU A 107 1.30 23.55 7.48
C GLU A 107 1.40 22.16 6.89
N ILE A 108 1.57 21.16 7.75
CA ILE A 108 1.64 19.76 7.35
C ILE A 108 0.49 18.99 7.96
N GLU A 109 -0.15 18.22 7.11
CA GLU A 109 -1.26 17.35 7.47
C GLU A 109 -0.80 15.90 7.35
N ASN A 110 -1.06 15.10 8.38
CA ASN A 110 -0.93 13.65 8.31
C ASN A 110 -2.29 13.06 7.91
N LYS A 111 -2.36 12.43 6.73
CA LYS A 111 -3.54 11.68 6.26
C LYS A 111 -3.52 10.21 6.67
N GLY A 112 -2.40 9.74 7.22
CA GLY A 112 -2.24 8.40 7.78
C GLY A 112 -2.81 8.29 9.19
N LYS A 113 -2.99 7.06 9.67
CA LYS A 113 -3.48 6.76 11.04
C LYS A 113 -2.37 6.73 12.07
N GLU A 114 -1.16 6.36 11.67
CA GLU A 114 -0.01 6.39 12.58
C GLU A 114 0.60 7.78 12.66
N ARG A 115 1.12 8.10 13.84
CA ARG A 115 1.86 9.34 14.11
C ARG A 115 3.17 9.32 13.33
N ALA A 116 3.48 10.41 12.64
CA ALA A 116 4.84 10.61 12.11
C ALA A 116 5.82 10.88 13.26
N GLU A 117 6.90 10.12 13.31
CA GLU A 117 7.99 10.27 14.27
C GLU A 117 9.31 10.51 13.53
N GLY A 118 10.27 11.17 14.17
CA GLY A 118 11.61 11.36 13.60
C GLY A 118 11.64 12.16 12.29
N ILE A 119 10.77 13.16 12.13
CA ILE A 119 10.71 13.94 10.89
C ILE A 119 11.99 14.77 10.72
N ASN A 120 12.75 14.47 9.67
CA ASN A 120 13.91 15.24 9.26
C ASN A 120 13.52 16.24 8.17
N TRP A 121 13.84 17.52 8.41
CA TRP A 121 13.61 18.59 7.45
C TRP A 121 14.92 18.93 6.76
N ALA A 122 14.90 18.99 5.44
CA ALA A 122 15.99 19.52 4.65
C ALA A 122 15.46 20.64 3.77
N PHE A 123 16.19 21.76 3.73
CA PHE A 123 15.94 22.84 2.79
C PHE A 123 17.14 22.90 1.86
N ASP A 124 16.91 22.65 0.57
CA ASP A 124 17.92 22.81 -0.46
C ASP A 124 17.64 24.12 -1.24
N PRO A 125 18.30 25.23 -0.89
CA PRO A 125 18.13 26.50 -1.59
C PRO A 125 18.74 26.51 -3.00
N LEU A 126 19.50 25.48 -3.39
CA LEU A 126 20.40 25.49 -4.54
C LEU A 126 20.18 24.30 -5.48
N HIS A 127 18.94 23.84 -5.66
CA HIS A 127 18.62 22.87 -6.72
C HIS A 127 18.81 23.51 -8.12
N ARG A 128 20.07 23.65 -8.55
CA ARG A 128 20.46 23.60 -9.95
C ARG A 128 20.46 22.12 -10.32
N ASN A 129 20.00 21.79 -11.53
CA ASN A 129 19.95 20.43 -12.07
C ASN A 129 21.33 19.73 -12.21
N ASP A 130 22.40 20.25 -11.61
CA ASP A 130 23.75 19.71 -11.71
C ASP A 130 24.27 19.37 -10.30
N GLU A 131 24.32 18.07 -10.02
CA GLU A 131 25.09 17.34 -9.00
C GLU A 131 25.17 17.87 -7.55
N LEU A 132 24.42 17.19 -6.68
CA LEU A 132 24.57 16.96 -5.23
C LEU A 132 25.81 17.56 -4.54
N SER A 133 25.59 18.62 -3.76
CA SER A 133 26.34 18.86 -2.52
C SER A 133 25.37 18.87 -1.35
N GLN A 134 25.39 17.81 -0.53
CA GLN A 134 24.65 17.77 0.73
C GLN A 134 25.32 18.69 1.75
N GLU A 135 24.84 19.92 1.88
CA GLU A 135 25.11 20.72 3.07
C GLU A 135 23.95 20.56 4.06
N THR A 136 24.23 19.83 5.14
CA THR A 136 23.33 19.72 6.29
C THR A 136 23.35 21.03 7.07
N ILE A 137 22.29 21.83 6.95
CA ILE A 137 22.12 23.04 7.77
C ILE A 137 21.62 22.60 9.16
N HIS A 138 22.43 22.82 10.20
CA HIS A 138 22.00 22.68 11.59
C HIS A 138 21.11 23.86 11.98
N SER A 139 19.82 23.60 12.18
CA SER A 139 18.87 24.59 12.72
C SER A 139 18.88 24.54 14.25
N GLU A 140 19.75 25.32 14.89
CA GLU A 140 19.59 25.68 16.30
C GLU A 140 18.82 27.01 16.41
N GLU A 141 17.49 26.92 16.51
CA GLU A 141 16.63 27.83 17.30
C GLU A 141 15.18 27.35 17.17
N LEU A 142 14.78 26.42 18.05
CA LEU A 142 13.38 26.10 18.24
C LEU A 142 12.76 27.19 19.12
N LEU A 143 12.15 28.20 18.50
CA LEU A 143 11.14 29.01 19.18
C LEU A 143 9.94 28.11 19.46
N GLN A 144 9.85 27.61 20.70
CA GLN A 144 8.63 27.00 21.23
C GLN A 144 7.52 28.06 21.24
N LEU A 145 6.64 28.02 20.24
CA LEU A 145 5.34 28.66 20.31
C LEU A 145 4.42 27.74 21.11
N ASN A 146 4.35 28.01 22.42
CA ASN A 146 3.25 27.50 23.24
C ASN A 146 1.95 28.08 22.71
N VAL A 147 1.01 27.20 22.38
CA VAL A 147 -0.37 27.56 22.09
C VAL A 147 -1.15 27.33 23.38
N ASP A 148 -1.76 28.40 23.90
CA ASP A 148 -2.69 28.38 25.04
C ASP A 148 -3.98 27.59 24.70
#